data_AF-A0A1I4WIE4-F1
#
_entry.id   AF-A0A1I4WIE4-F1
#
_cell.length_a   1.000
_cell.length_b   1.000
_cell.length_c   1.000
_cell.angle_alpha   90.00
_cell.angle_beta   90.00
_cell.angle_gamma   90.00
#
_symmetry.space_group_name_H-M   'P 1'
#
loop_
_entity.id
_entity.type
_entity.pdbx_description
1 polymer ?
#
loop_
_entity_poly.entity_id
_entity_poly.type
_entity_poly.pdbx_seq_one_letter_code
_entity_poly.pdbx_strand_id
1 'polypeptide(L)'
;MALANILSEMPDLLERTLDEHTADSEGYCRECRDASGVSATWPCVTRELAEQARSMNGPGTGTVAGRRRARDLDGARGSRHRSA
;
A
#
# COMPACT_ATOMS: atom_id res chain seq x y z
N MET A 1 -5.53 -13.96 8.79
CA MET A 1 -4.66 -13.19 7.88
C MET A 1 -3.64 -14.12 7.23
N ALA A 2 -4.06 -14.97 6.29
CA ALA A 2 -3.15 -15.89 5.59
C ALA A 2 -3.08 -15.56 4.09
N LEU A 3 -4.24 -15.33 3.45
CA LEU A 3 -4.31 -15.07 2.01
C LEU A 3 -3.62 -13.77 1.58
N ALA A 4 -3.81 -12.66 2.32
CA ALA A 4 -3.15 -11.39 1.98
C ALA A 4 -1.61 -11.44 2.09
N ASN A 5 -1.07 -12.29 2.98
CA ASN A 5 0.38 -12.45 3.11
C ASN A 5 0.95 -13.25 1.94
N ILE A 6 0.28 -14.37 1.59
CA ILE A 6 0.65 -15.21 0.44
C ILE A 6 0.59 -14.40 -0.87
N LEU A 7 -0.46 -13.60 -1.06
CA LEU A 7 -0.59 -12.71 -2.21
C LEU A 7 0.49 -11.63 -2.20
N SER A 8 0.95 -11.20 -1.03
CA SER A 8 2.02 -10.22 -0.95
C SER A 8 3.39 -10.77 -1.34
N GLU A 9 3.61 -12.07 -1.12
CA GLU A 9 4.83 -12.78 -1.52
C GLU A 9 4.85 -13.11 -3.02
N MET A 10 3.70 -12.98 -3.72
CA MET A 10 3.53 -13.26 -5.15
C MET A 10 2.84 -12.09 -5.88
N PRO A 11 3.60 -11.04 -6.26
CA PRO A 11 3.03 -9.84 -6.87
C PRO A 11 2.34 -10.10 -8.21
N ASP A 12 2.81 -11.03 -9.03
CA ASP A 12 2.18 -11.37 -10.32
C ASP A 12 0.76 -11.94 -10.14
N LEU A 13 0.58 -12.80 -9.14
CA LEU A 13 -0.73 -13.38 -8.81
C LEU A 13 -1.66 -12.31 -8.24
N LEU A 14 -1.12 -11.42 -7.42
CA LEU A 14 -1.85 -10.30 -6.85
C LEU A 14 -2.36 -9.35 -7.93
N GLU A 15 -1.52 -8.95 -8.88
CA GLU A 15 -1.92 -8.08 -10.00
C GLU A 15 -3.01 -8.73 -10.84
N ARG A 16 -2.87 -10.02 -11.18
CA ARG A 16 -3.92 -10.77 -11.87
C ARG A 16 -5.23 -10.82 -11.08
N THR A 17 -5.19 -11.09 -9.79
CA THR A 17 -6.39 -11.13 -8.94
C THR A 17 -7.12 -9.77 -8.95
N LEU A 18 -6.38 -8.66 -8.96
CA LEU A 18 -6.94 -7.30 -9.05
C LEU A 18 -7.50 -6.99 -10.44
N ASP A 19 -6.94 -7.56 -11.50
CA ASP A 19 -7.44 -7.36 -12.87
C ASP A 19 -8.69 -8.22 -13.13
N GLU A 20 -8.71 -9.45 -12.63
CA GLU A 20 -9.81 -10.41 -12.80
C GLU A 20 -11.03 -9.98 -11.95
N HIS A 21 -10.83 -9.62 -10.67
CA HIS A 21 -11.92 -9.19 -9.79
C HIS A 21 -12.27 -7.70 -10.01
N THR A 22 -13.15 -7.44 -10.96
CA THR A 22 -13.68 -6.11 -11.31
C THR A 22 -15.17 -5.96 -11.02
N ALA A 23 -15.61 -4.70 -10.85
CA ALA A 23 -17.01 -4.37 -10.68
C ALA A 23 -17.81 -4.57 -11.98
N ASP A 24 -19.01 -5.11 -11.84
CA ASP A 24 -20.01 -5.14 -12.89
C ASP A 24 -20.91 -3.89 -12.83
N SER A 25 -21.66 -3.62 -13.90
CA SER A 25 -22.59 -2.48 -13.98
C SER A 25 -23.67 -2.51 -12.89
N GLU A 26 -23.95 -3.69 -12.35
CA GLU A 26 -24.95 -3.95 -11.31
C GLU A 26 -24.39 -3.83 -9.87
N GLY A 27 -23.10 -3.51 -9.71
CA GLY A 27 -22.47 -3.42 -8.38
C GLY A 27 -22.08 -4.78 -7.76
N TYR A 28 -21.82 -5.78 -8.60
CA TYR A 28 -21.33 -7.11 -8.19
C TYR A 28 -19.95 -7.38 -8.76
N CYS A 29 -19.21 -8.33 -8.19
CA CYS A 29 -17.94 -8.78 -8.77
C CYS A 29 -18.18 -9.70 -9.96
N ARG A 30 -17.55 -9.41 -11.11
CA ARG A 30 -17.67 -10.21 -12.33
C ARG A 30 -17.06 -11.59 -12.18
N GLU A 31 -15.87 -11.70 -11.59
CA GLU A 31 -15.17 -12.98 -11.43
C GLU A 31 -15.85 -13.90 -10.41
N CYS A 32 -16.55 -13.32 -9.43
CA CYS A 32 -17.32 -14.11 -8.49
C CYS A 32 -18.66 -14.62 -9.08
N ARG A 33 -19.03 -14.19 -10.29
CA ARG A 33 -20.24 -14.66 -10.96
C ARG A 33 -20.01 -16.06 -11.49
N ASP A 34 -20.62 -17.06 -10.85
CA ASP A 34 -20.55 -18.45 -11.31
C ASP A 34 -21.64 -18.78 -12.34
N ALA A 35 -21.63 -20.01 -12.85
CA ALA A 35 -22.61 -20.51 -13.82
C ALA A 35 -24.06 -20.55 -13.28
N SER A 36 -24.25 -20.40 -11.96
CA SER A 36 -25.57 -20.30 -11.33
C SER A 36 -26.09 -18.85 -11.26
N GLY A 37 -25.26 -17.88 -11.66
CA GLY A 37 -25.58 -16.45 -11.64
C GLY A 37 -25.38 -15.79 -10.29
N VAL A 38 -24.97 -16.55 -9.26
CA VAL A 38 -24.65 -16.00 -7.94
C VAL A 38 -23.36 -15.21 -8.05
N SER A 39 -23.40 -13.94 -7.63
CA SER A 39 -22.24 -13.04 -7.65
C SER A 39 -22.09 -12.41 -6.27
N ALA A 40 -20.86 -12.24 -5.81
CA ALA A 40 -20.59 -11.47 -4.59
C ALA A 40 -20.84 -9.98 -4.84
N THR A 41 -21.41 -9.28 -3.86
CA THR A 41 -21.54 -7.81 -3.90
C THR A 41 -20.16 -7.18 -4.01
N TRP A 42 -20.06 -6.10 -4.77
CA TRP A 42 -18.83 -5.31 -4.89
C TRP A 42 -18.69 -4.34 -3.71
N PRO A 43 -17.49 -4.20 -3.11
CA PRO A 43 -16.28 -5.00 -3.33
C PRO A 43 -16.39 -6.41 -2.72
N CYS A 44 -15.88 -7.42 -3.43
CA CYS A 44 -15.87 -8.79 -2.91
C CYS A 44 -14.71 -9.02 -1.94
N VAL A 45 -14.83 -10.02 -1.06
CA VAL A 45 -13.81 -10.33 -0.04
C VAL A 45 -12.42 -10.57 -0.66
N THR A 46 -12.35 -11.24 -1.82
CA THR A 46 -11.08 -11.46 -2.54
C THR A 46 -10.45 -10.15 -3.01
N ARG A 47 -11.26 -9.20 -3.51
CA ARG A 47 -10.81 -7.87 -3.92
C ARG A 47 -10.23 -7.10 -2.74
N GLU A 48 -10.91 -7.11 -1.60
CA GLU A 48 -10.44 -6.42 -0.39
C GLU A 48 -9.12 -7.00 0.14
N LEU A 49 -8.94 -8.33 0.07
CA LEU A 49 -7.70 -8.98 0.48
C LEU A 49 -6.54 -8.67 -0.47
N ALA A 50 -6.81 -8.59 -1.77
CA ALA A 50 -5.83 -8.19 -2.77
C ALA A 50 -5.41 -6.72 -2.57
N GLU A 51 -6.35 -5.81 -2.31
CA GLU A 51 -6.04 -4.39 -2.03
C GLU A 51 -5.21 -4.22 -0.75
N GLN A 52 -5.46 -5.05 0.27
CA GLN A 52 -4.62 -5.11 1.47
C GLN A 52 -3.20 -5.58 1.15
N ALA A 53 -3.05 -6.65 0.36
CA ALA A 53 -1.74 -7.16 -0.07
C ALA A 53 -0.95 -6.14 -0.91
N ARG A 54 -1.64 -5.40 -1.78
CA ARG A 54 -1.04 -4.29 -2.55
C ARG A 54 -0.59 -3.15 -1.65
N SER A 55 -1.36 -2.84 -0.61
CA SER A 55 -0.99 -1.82 0.38
C SER A 55 0.24 -2.22 1.19
N MET A 56 0.44 -3.53 1.43
CA MET A 56 1.64 -4.08 2.07
C MET A 56 2.88 -4.04 1.16
N ASN A 57 2.70 -4.19 -0.16
CA ASN A 57 3.78 -4.14 -1.16
C ASN A 57 4.09 -2.75 -1.73
N GLY A 58 3.16 -1.81 -1.61
CA GLY A 58 3.34 -0.45 -2.11
C GLY A 58 4.52 0.26 -1.42
N PRO A 59 5.13 1.27 -2.06
CA PRO A 59 6.21 2.05 -1.47
C PRO A 59 5.67 2.93 -0.33
N GLY A 60 5.45 2.33 0.84
CA GLY A 60 4.65 2.94 1.91
C GLY A 60 5.10 2.65 3.34
N THR A 61 6.10 1.78 3.56
CA THR A 61 6.65 1.55 4.90
C THR A 61 8.16 1.79 4.88
N GLY A 62 8.55 3.07 4.92
CA GLY A 62 9.96 3.44 5.09
C GLY A 62 10.35 4.92 4.99
N THR A 63 9.50 5.86 4.55
CA THR A 63 10.00 7.23 4.22
C THR A 63 9.18 8.42 4.71
N VAL A 64 8.44 8.30 5.83
CA VAL A 64 7.91 9.48 6.54
C VAL A 64 8.28 9.51 8.02
N ALA A 65 9.57 9.55 8.31
CA ALA A 65 10.07 10.10 9.57
C ALA A 65 11.39 10.84 9.35
N GLY A 66 11.27 12.13 9.00
CA GLY A 66 12.22 13.11 9.52
C GLY A 66 13.47 13.41 8.70
N ARG A 67 13.27 13.90 7.48
CA ARG A 67 14.25 14.66 6.67
C ARG A 67 14.61 16.03 7.32
N ARG A 68 14.94 16.08 8.61
CA ARG A 68 15.26 17.31 9.38
C ARG A 68 16.38 17.14 10.42
N ARG A 69 17.55 16.62 10.05
CA ARG A 69 18.77 16.73 10.90
C ARG A 69 20.05 16.98 10.09
N ALA A 70 20.00 17.89 9.12
CA ALA A 70 21.18 18.20 8.31
C ALA A 70 21.41 19.71 8.09
N ARG A 71 20.82 20.62 8.88
CA ARG A 71 21.01 22.07 8.68
C ARG A 71 21.30 22.93 9.92
N ASP A 72 21.59 22.34 11.09
CA ASP A 72 21.83 23.12 12.31
C ASP A 72 23.18 22.85 12.98
N LEU A 73 24.28 22.72 12.21
CA LEU A 73 25.64 22.80 12.77
C LEU A 73 26.57 23.80 12.05
N ASP A 74 26.08 24.54 11.05
CA ASP A 74 26.83 25.64 10.42
C ASP A 74 26.33 26.99 10.96
N GLY A 75 26.69 27.32 12.20
CA GLY A 75 26.14 28.50 12.86
C GLY A 75 26.65 28.84 14.26
N ALA A 76 27.92 28.52 14.59
CA ALA A 76 28.54 29.03 15.81
C ALA A 76 30.05 29.31 15.64
N ARG A 77 30.43 29.89 14.50
CA ARG A 77 31.63 30.74 14.42
C ARG A 77 31.22 32.16 14.82
N GLY A 78 31.46 32.55 16.07
CA GLY A 78 31.29 33.96 16.46
C GLY A 78 31.18 34.27 17.95
N SER A 79 32.23 34.05 18.74
CA SER A 79 32.52 34.88 19.92
C SER A 79 34.00 34.74 20.28
N ARG A 80 34.81 35.69 19.80
CA ARG A 80 35.20 36.92 20.52
C ARG A 80 36.43 36.69 21.41
N HIS A 81 37.57 36.85 20.75
CA HIS A 81 38.77 37.48 21.27
C HIS A 81 38.41 38.73 22.11
N ARG A 82 38.69 38.72 23.41
CA ARG A 82 39.11 39.93 24.15
C ARG A 82 39.82 39.57 25.46
N SER A 83 40.94 40.24 25.64
CA SER A 83 41.97 40.18 26.67
C SER A 83 41.50 40.39 28.11
N ALA A 84 42.24 39.80 29.05
CA ALA A 84 42.61 40.36 30.35
C ALA A 84 43.97 39.80 30.75
#